data_AF-A0A7C1VJV5-F1
#
_entry.id   AF-A0A7C1VJV5-F1
#
_cell.length_a   1.000
_cell.length_b   1.000
_cell.length_c   1.000
_cell.angle_alpha   90.00
_cell.angle_beta   90.00
_cell.angle_gamma   90.00
#
_symmetry.space_group_name_H-M   'P 1'
#
loop_
_entity.id
_entity.type
_entity.pdbx_description
1 polymer ?
#
loop_
_entity_poly.entity_id
_entity_poly.type
_entity_poly.pdbx_seq_one_letter_code
_entity_poly.pdbx_strand_id
1 'polypeptide(L)'
;MGVSLKEIEEYIGIVRWQYAKTMPEHPHEYTVKEWDLEKIDMFNKFVIFIREEGYDEYFYRRKMRYYDIGGYKYWTMGAPVEKTILINRAKL
;
A
#
# COMPACT_ATOMS: atom_id res chain seq x y z
N MET A 1 9.95 7.14 -15.96
CA MET A 1 10.84 6.42 -15.05
C MET A 1 9.96 5.71 -14.04
N GLY A 2 9.67 4.43 -14.28
CA GLY A 2 8.86 3.61 -13.38
C GLY A 2 9.72 2.98 -12.28
N VAL A 3 9.08 2.54 -11.20
CA VAL A 3 9.69 1.72 -10.14
C VAL A 3 9.67 0.25 -10.57
N SER A 4 10.71 -0.51 -10.26
CA SER A 4 10.77 -1.95 -10.54
C SER A 4 10.11 -2.77 -9.43
N LEU A 5 9.69 -4.01 -9.75
CA LEU A 5 9.17 -4.95 -8.74
C LEU A 5 10.18 -5.23 -7.63
N LYS A 6 11.47 -5.32 -7.97
CA LYS A 6 12.54 -5.55 -7.00
C LYS A 6 12.64 -4.39 -5.98
N GLU A 7 12.57 -3.14 -6.43
CA GLU A 7 12.56 -1.98 -5.53
C GLU A 7 11.32 -1.97 -4.63
N ILE A 8 10.16 -2.42 -5.12
CA ILE A 8 8.95 -2.57 -4.31
C ILE A 8 9.15 -3.66 -3.26
N GLU A 9 9.68 -4.84 -3.64
CA GLU A 9 9.94 -5.96 -2.73
C GLU A 9 10.92 -5.57 -1.62
N GLU A 10 12.00 -4.87 -1.97
CA GLU A 10 12.95 -4.31 -1.00
C GLU A 10 12.26 -3.33 -0.06
N TYR A 11 11.48 -2.38 -0.59
CA TYR A 11 10.74 -1.40 0.19
C TYR A 11 9.77 -2.07 1.19
N ILE A 12 8.92 -3.00 0.76
CA ILE A 12 7.95 -3.66 1.65
C ILE A 12 8.62 -4.53 2.72
N GLY A 13 9.83 -5.02 2.44
CA GLY A 13 10.62 -5.83 3.38
C GLY A 13 11.30 -5.03 4.48
N ILE A 14 11.57 -3.74 4.26
CA ILE A 14 12.31 -2.90 5.21
C ILE A 14 11.43 -1.88 5.96
N VAL A 15 10.24 -1.57 5.47
CA VAL A 15 9.35 -0.62 6.17
C VAL A 15 8.67 -1.22 7.38
N ARG A 16 8.37 -0.35 8.35
CA ARG A 16 7.54 -0.69 9.49
C ARG A 16 6.10 -0.96 9.05
N TRP A 17 5.56 -2.08 9.52
CA TRP A 17 4.14 -2.41 9.41
C TRP A 17 3.48 -2.37 10.80
N GLN A 18 2.23 -1.91 10.84
CA GLN A 18 1.45 -1.82 12.07
C GLN A 18 0.08 -2.49 11.86
N TYR A 19 -0.26 -3.44 12.72
CA TYR A 19 -1.58 -4.06 12.72
C TYR A 19 -2.70 -3.07 13.06
N ALA A 20 -3.77 -3.08 12.25
CA ALA A 20 -4.95 -2.24 12.44
C ALA A 20 -5.90 -2.83 13.47
N LYS A 21 -6.04 -2.17 14.62
CA LYS A 21 -6.89 -2.64 15.73
C LYS A 21 -8.38 -2.30 15.58
N THR A 22 -8.70 -1.33 14.72
CA THR A 22 -10.05 -0.75 14.61
C THR A 22 -10.99 -1.54 13.69
N MET A 23 -10.46 -2.49 12.90
CA MET A 23 -11.25 -3.36 12.01
C MET A 23 -10.87 -4.84 12.20
N PRO A 24 -11.20 -5.45 13.35
CA PRO A 24 -10.78 -6.81 13.67
C PRO A 24 -11.33 -7.87 12.72
N GLU A 25 -12.50 -7.65 12.12
CA GLU A 25 -13.09 -8.56 11.12
C GLU A 25 -12.38 -8.53 9.77
N HIS A 26 -11.57 -7.50 9.52
CA HIS A 26 -10.81 -7.31 8.29
C HIS A 26 -9.33 -7.14 8.65
N PRO A 27 -8.64 -8.21 9.09
CA PRO A 27 -7.28 -8.11 9.61
C PRO A 27 -6.33 -7.59 8.54
N HIS A 28 -5.71 -6.45 8.80
CA HIS A 28 -4.75 -5.82 7.91
C HIS A 28 -3.70 -5.05 8.70
N GLU A 29 -2.64 -4.70 8.00
CA GLU A 29 -1.56 -3.84 8.49
C GLU A 29 -1.44 -2.60 7.62
N TYR A 30 -0.78 -1.57 8.13
CA TYR A 30 -0.47 -0.38 7.36
C TYR A 30 0.94 0.13 7.65
N THR A 31 1.51 0.82 6.67
CA THR A 31 2.70 1.65 6.81
C THR A 31 2.32 3.11 6.59
N VAL A 32 2.90 4.02 7.38
CA VAL A 32 2.61 5.45 7.33
C VAL A 32 3.79 6.18 6.68
N LYS A 33 3.47 7.07 5.73
CA LYS A 33 4.43 7.85 4.95
C LYS A 33 5.44 8.61 5.82
N GLU A 34 4.98 9.19 6.92
CA GLU A 34 5.79 10.04 7.79
C GLU A 34 6.61 9.28 8.84
N TRP A 35 6.50 7.95 8.92
CA TRP A 35 7.36 7.18 9.84
C TRP A 35 8.82 7.15 9.42
N ASP A 36 9.10 7.38 8.13
CA ASP A 36 10.45 7.36 7.60
C ASP A 36 10.57 8.33 6.41
N LEU A 37 11.13 9.50 6.67
CA LEU A 37 11.23 10.58 5.69
C LEU A 37 12.16 10.21 4.51
N GLU A 38 13.13 9.34 4.72
CA GLU A 38 14.05 8.87 3.66
C GLU A 38 13.34 7.98 2.65
N LYS A 39 12.20 7.37 3.05
CA LYS A 39 11.43 6.44 2.23
C LYS A 39 10.20 7.07 1.57
N ILE A 40 10.01 8.39 1.69
CA ILE A 40 8.85 9.10 1.11
C ILE A 40 8.78 8.93 -0.42
N ASP A 41 9.92 9.00 -1.11
CA ASP A 41 9.96 8.83 -2.57
C ASP A 41 9.49 7.42 -2.97
N MET A 42 10.01 6.39 -2.32
CA MET A 42 9.59 5.01 -2.56
C MET A 42 8.13 4.74 -2.16
N PHE A 43 7.65 5.35 -1.06
CA PHE A 43 6.24 5.32 -0.70
C PHE A 43 5.38 5.88 -1.85
N ASN A 44 5.69 7.08 -2.35
CA ASN A 44 4.92 7.70 -3.42
C ASN A 44 4.97 6.90 -4.73
N LYS A 45 6.14 6.37 -5.09
CA LYS A 45 6.30 5.48 -6.25
C LYS A 45 5.43 4.23 -6.11
N PHE A 46 5.38 3.62 -4.93
CA PHE A 46 4.53 2.45 -4.72
C PHE A 46 3.03 2.79 -4.75
N VAL A 47 2.62 3.94 -4.21
CA VAL A 47 1.24 4.45 -4.34
C VAL A 47 0.84 4.60 -5.81
N ILE A 48 1.71 5.20 -6.64
CA ILE A 48 1.48 5.37 -8.07
C ILE A 48 1.39 4.00 -8.75
N PHE A 49 2.34 3.12 -8.47
CA PHE A 49 2.40 1.79 -9.03
C PHE A 49 1.12 0.96 -8.75
N ILE A 50 0.61 0.97 -7.51
CA ILE A 50 -0.68 0.32 -7.17
C ILE A 50 -1.83 0.87 -8.02
N ARG A 51 -1.82 2.17 -8.34
CA ARG A 51 -2.89 2.80 -9.14
C ARG A 51 -2.77 2.49 -10.62
N GLU A 52 -1.56 2.37 -11.14
CA GLU A 52 -1.34 2.09 -12.56
C GLU A 52 -1.52 0.60 -12.83
N GLU A 53 -0.82 -0.25 -12.08
CA GLU A 53 -0.69 -1.69 -12.33
C GLU A 53 -1.68 -2.56 -11.53
N GLY A 54 -2.40 -1.96 -10.57
CA GLY A 54 -3.37 -2.68 -9.76
C GLY A 54 -4.60 -3.16 -10.52
N TYR A 55 -5.38 -4.01 -9.87
CA TYR A 55 -6.68 -4.46 -10.34
C TYR A 55 -7.79 -3.89 -9.46
N ASP A 56 -8.99 -3.78 -10.01
CA ASP A 56 -10.14 -3.26 -9.30
C ASP A 56 -10.88 -4.37 -8.56
N GLU A 57 -11.19 -4.15 -7.28
CA GLU A 57 -12.02 -5.04 -6.47
C GLU A 57 -12.97 -4.20 -5.58
N TYR A 58 -14.05 -4.81 -5.12
CA TYR A 58 -15.01 -4.16 -4.23
C TYR A 58 -14.76 -4.53 -2.78
N PHE A 59 -14.49 -3.51 -1.95
CA PHE A 59 -14.64 -3.62 -0.51
C PHE A 59 -16.05 -3.16 -0.13
N TYR A 60 -16.94 -4.12 0.15
CA TYR A 60 -18.40 -3.90 0.24
C TYR A 60 -18.93 -3.19 -1.02
N ARG A 61 -19.32 -1.92 -0.90
CA ARG A 61 -19.86 -1.11 -2.00
C ARG A 61 -18.82 -0.18 -2.62
N ARG A 62 -17.60 -0.16 -2.09
CA ARG A 62 -16.53 0.74 -2.52
C ARG A 62 -15.59 0.01 -3.47
N LYS A 63 -15.51 0.49 -4.71
CA LYS A 63 -14.49 0.07 -5.66
C LYS A 63 -13.13 0.63 -5.18
N MET A 64 -12.15 -0.25 -5.03
CA MET A 64 -10.78 0.07 -4.64
C MET A 64 -9.82 -0.63 -5.60
N ARG A 65 -8.58 -0.13 -5.64
CA ARG A 65 -7.53 -0.69 -6.49
C ARG A 65 -6.48 -1.36 -5.62
N TYR A 66 -6.20 -2.62 -5.94
CA TYR A 66 -5.33 -3.51 -5.19
C TYR A 66 -4.16 -3.95 -6.07
N TYR A 67 -3.04 -4.30 -5.43
CA TYR A 67 -1.93 -4.96 -6.10
C TYR A 67 -1.39 -6.08 -5.22
N ASP A 68 -1.10 -7.23 -5.85
CA ASP A 68 -0.67 -8.44 -5.15
C ASP A 68 0.81 -8.70 -5.38
N ILE A 69 1.58 -8.81 -4.30
CA ILE A 69 3.01 -9.15 -4.33
C ILE A 69 3.46 -9.75 -3.01
N GLY A 70 4.39 -10.70 -3.03
CA GLY A 70 5.00 -11.25 -1.81
C GLY A 70 4.01 -11.90 -0.83
N GLY A 71 2.86 -12.40 -1.29
CA GLY A 71 1.83 -13.02 -0.44
C GLY A 71 0.89 -12.04 0.26
N TYR A 72 0.92 -10.77 -0.12
CA TYR A 72 0.03 -9.73 0.39
C TYR A 72 -0.68 -8.98 -0.74
N LYS A 73 -1.90 -8.52 -0.45
CA LYS A 73 -2.61 -7.51 -1.23
C LYS A 73 -2.37 -6.13 -0.64
N TYR A 74 -2.10 -5.12 -1.47
CA TYR A 74 -1.79 -3.75 -1.07
C TYR A 74 -2.80 -2.76 -1.63
N TRP A 75 -3.18 -1.73 -0.85
CA TRP A 75 -4.09 -0.69 -1.32
C TRP A 75 -3.90 0.65 -0.61
N THR A 76 -4.47 1.71 -1.20
CA THR A 76 -4.60 3.04 -0.59
C THR A 76 -6.08 3.47 -0.58
N MET A 77 -6.39 4.54 0.16
CA MET A 77 -7.76 5.05 0.25
C MET A 77 -8.18 5.95 -0.93
N GLY A 78 -7.35 6.10 -1.97
CA GLY A 78 -7.70 6.83 -3.19
C GLY A 78 -7.56 8.36 -3.13
N ALA A 79 -6.98 8.92 -2.06
CA ALA A 79 -6.60 10.34 -2.04
C ALA A 79 -5.53 10.65 -3.11
N PRO A 80 -5.35 11.90 -3.58
CA PRO A 80 -4.18 12.26 -4.40
C PRO A 80 -2.85 11.80 -3.76
N VAL A 81 -1.81 11.55 -4.56
CA VAL A 81 -0.53 10.96 -4.09
C VAL A 81 0.09 11.82 -2.98
N GLU A 82 0.06 13.13 -3.14
CA GLU A 82 0.55 14.12 -2.19
C GLU A 82 -0.23 14.13 -0.86
N LYS A 83 -1.50 13.72 -0.89
CA LYS A 83 -2.37 13.60 0.30
C LYS A 83 -2.48 12.18 0.85
N THR A 84 -1.85 11.20 0.21
CA THR A 84 -1.87 9.81 0.68
C THR A 84 -0.90 9.65 1.82
N ILE A 85 -1.40 9.23 2.98
CA ILE A 85 -0.62 9.15 4.22
C ILE A 85 -0.24 7.72 4.62
N LEU A 86 -0.91 6.71 4.05
CA LEU A 86 -0.67 5.30 4.37
C LEU A 86 -0.90 4.38 3.18
N ILE A 87 -0.23 3.23 3.22
CA ILE A 87 -0.50 2.06 2.37
C ILE A 87 -0.91 0.93 3.31
N ASN A 88 -2.02 0.29 3.00
CA ASN A 88 -2.49 -0.89 3.72
C ASN A 88 -1.99 -2.16 3.03
N ARG A 89 -1.89 -3.25 3.81
CA ARG A 89 -1.71 -4.60 3.29
C ARG A 89 -2.51 -5.63 4.08
N ALA A 90 -2.90 -6.73 3.43
CA ALA A 90 -3.47 -7.90 4.07
C ALA A 90 -2.90 -9.16 3.40
N LYS A 91 -2.85 -10.28 4.11
CA LYS A 91 -2.45 -11.56 3.52
C LYS A 91 -3.49 -11.97 2.45
N LEU A 92 -3.01 -12.61 1.38
CA LEU A 92 -3.85 -13.26 0.39
C LEU A 92 -4.53 -14.52 0.96
#